data_AF-A0A3L7UIR6-F1
#
_entry.id   AF-A0A3L7UIR6-F1
#
_cell.length_a   1.000
_cell.length_b   1.000
_cell.length_c   1.000
_cell.angle_alpha   90.00
_cell.angle_beta   90.00
_cell.angle_gamma   90.00
#
_symmetry.space_group_name_H-M   'P 1'
#
loop_
_entity.id
_entity.type
_entity.pdbx_description
1 polymer ?
#
loop_
_entity_poly.entity_id
_entity_poly.type
_entity_poly.pdbx_seq_one_letter_code
_entity_poly.pdbx_strand_id
1 'polypeptide(L)'
;MIVGVPREIKPDEYRVAMLPSGVEELVRNRHRVLIERGAGLGSGITDELYSANGAEIVDGPAAIFGQAELIVKAKEPLAAEWPLLRPRQILFTYFHFAASADLEIGAVLIEGARAPVLVSREDLKLMKPGTVGRTSSYALCNVTFPYVLKIAKRGLAAACTDDTGFAHAVNMHGGRVTNRAVAETFNMPFEAFRP
;
A
#
# COMPACT_ATOMS: atom_id res chain seq x y z
N MET A 1 2.18 -16.97 3.59
CA MET A 1 2.74 -16.14 2.51
C MET A 1 3.71 -15.11 3.08
N ILE A 2 4.59 -14.59 2.23
CA ILE A 2 5.51 -13.50 2.53
C ILE A 2 4.91 -12.17 2.05
N VAL A 3 4.64 -11.26 2.97
CA VAL A 3 4.18 -9.90 2.70
C VAL A 3 5.38 -8.96 2.80
N GLY A 4 5.59 -8.12 1.79
CA GLY A 4 6.72 -7.19 1.71
C GLY A 4 6.27 -5.73 1.66
N VAL A 5 6.96 -4.87 2.40
CA VAL A 5 6.71 -3.42 2.43
C VAL A 5 8.04 -2.71 2.13
N PRO A 6 8.29 -2.32 0.88
CA PRO A 6 9.47 -1.55 0.53
C PRO A 6 9.32 -0.10 1.02
N ARG A 7 10.43 0.62 1.15
CA ARG A 7 10.42 2.05 1.41
C ARG A 7 9.89 2.79 0.18
N GLU A 8 9.12 3.85 0.40
CA GLU A 8 8.71 4.71 -0.71
C GLU A 8 9.88 5.53 -1.24
N ILE A 9 9.99 5.58 -2.57
CA ILE A 9 11.09 6.28 -3.27
C ILE A 9 10.62 7.52 -4.04
N LYS A 10 9.30 7.77 -4.07
CA LYS A 10 8.77 8.97 -4.71
C LYS A 10 9.15 10.20 -3.88
N PRO A 11 9.65 11.28 -4.51
CA PRO A 11 9.92 12.52 -3.78
C PRO A 11 8.71 13.00 -3.00
N ASP A 12 8.95 13.50 -1.79
CA ASP A 12 7.93 13.96 -0.84
C ASP A 12 6.88 12.92 -0.42
N GLU A 13 7.15 11.63 -0.63
CA GLU A 13 6.37 10.54 -0.07
C GLU A 13 6.98 10.06 1.25
N TYR A 14 6.35 10.43 2.35
CA TYR A 14 6.80 10.10 3.72
C TYR A 14 5.97 8.98 4.37
N ARG A 15 4.94 8.49 3.67
CA ARG A 15 4.06 7.44 4.19
C ARG A 15 4.70 6.06 4.08
N VAL A 16 4.15 5.12 4.82
CA VAL A 16 4.42 3.69 4.75
C VAL A 16 3.10 2.94 4.66
N ALA A 17 3.08 1.84 3.90
CA ALA A 17 1.85 1.12 3.58
C ALA A 17 1.47 0.03 4.60
N MET A 18 2.14 -0.01 5.75
CA MET A 18 1.88 -0.97 6.81
C MET A 18 2.21 -0.37 8.17
N LEU A 19 1.29 -0.47 9.13
CA LEU A 19 1.56 -0.13 10.53
C LEU A 19 2.09 -1.35 11.29
N PRO A 20 2.78 -1.15 12.43
CA PRO A 20 3.19 -2.26 13.31
C PRO A 20 2.01 -3.14 13.76
N SER A 21 0.82 -2.58 13.97
CA SER A 21 -0.39 -3.37 14.28
C SER A 21 -0.81 -4.30 13.13
N GLY A 22 -0.62 -3.87 11.89
CA GLY A 22 -0.85 -4.71 10.72
C GLY A 22 0.18 -5.83 10.59
N VAL A 23 1.44 -5.55 10.94
CA VAL A 23 2.48 -6.57 11.07
C VAL A 23 2.09 -7.62 12.09
N GLU A 24 1.75 -7.20 13.32
CA GLU A 24 1.37 -8.09 14.41
C GLU A 24 0.23 -9.03 13.98
N GLU A 25 -0.81 -8.48 13.35
CA GLU A 25 -1.96 -9.26 12.91
C GLU A 25 -1.61 -10.22 11.76
N LEU A 26 -0.76 -9.82 10.80
CA LEU A 26 -0.29 -10.73 9.74
C LEU A 26 0.55 -11.88 10.32
N VAL A 27 1.45 -11.58 11.26
CA VAL A 27 2.29 -12.57 11.95
C VAL A 27 1.43 -13.53 12.77
N ARG A 28 0.43 -13.03 13.49
CA ARG A 28 -0.55 -13.84 14.23
C ARG A 28 -1.29 -14.83 13.32
N ASN A 29 -1.53 -14.45 12.07
CA ASN A 29 -2.11 -15.32 11.04
C ASN A 29 -1.06 -16.16 10.27
N ARG A 30 0.15 -16.32 10.82
CA ARG A 30 1.26 -17.14 10.28
C ARG A 30 1.79 -16.68 8.92
N HIS A 31 1.67 -15.38 8.62
CA HIS A 31 2.35 -14.76 7.49
C HIS A 31 3.72 -14.22 7.94
N ARG A 32 4.71 -14.23 7.05
CA ARG A 32 5.98 -13.54 7.27
C ARG A 32 5.85 -12.12 6.73
N VAL A 33 6.39 -11.15 7.44
CA VAL A 33 6.33 -9.74 7.05
C VAL A 33 7.75 -9.21 6.93
N LEU A 34 8.13 -8.78 5.72
CA LEU A 34 9.41 -8.14 5.44
C LEU A 34 9.19 -6.63 5.34
N ILE A 35 9.98 -5.86 6.07
CA ILE A 35 9.98 -4.39 6.00
C ILE A 35 11.36 -3.94 5.55
N GLU A 36 11.44 -3.08 4.53
CA GLU A 36 12.72 -2.46 4.17
C GLU A 36 13.19 -1.55 5.31
N ARG A 37 14.48 -1.64 5.64
CA ARG A 37 15.12 -0.77 6.64
C ARG A 37 14.78 0.69 6.38
N GLY A 38 14.26 1.36 7.41
CA GLY A 38 13.91 2.76 7.37
C GLY A 38 12.61 3.10 6.63
N ALA A 39 11.83 2.11 6.16
CA ALA A 39 10.58 2.35 5.42
C ALA A 39 9.56 3.18 6.22
N GLY A 40 9.50 3.00 7.54
CA GLY A 40 8.55 3.71 8.41
C GLY A 40 9.03 5.05 8.94
N LEU A 41 10.30 5.43 8.74
CA LEU A 41 10.90 6.58 9.43
C LEU A 41 10.22 7.90 9.09
N GLY A 42 9.80 8.09 7.83
CA GLY A 42 9.03 9.26 7.40
C GLY A 42 7.66 9.40 8.10
N SER A 43 7.15 8.32 8.66
CA SER A 43 5.91 8.25 9.44
C SER A 43 6.15 8.15 10.95
N GLY A 44 7.40 8.32 11.39
CA GLY A 44 7.79 8.22 12.80
C GLY A 44 7.63 6.80 13.36
N ILE A 45 7.81 5.78 12.53
CA ILE A 45 7.78 4.37 12.91
C ILE A 45 9.18 3.81 12.72
N THR A 46 9.82 3.35 13.79
CA THR A 46 11.20 2.87 13.73
C THR A 46 11.26 1.39 13.33
N ASP A 47 12.42 0.96 12.87
CA ASP A 47 12.67 -0.44 12.52
C ASP A 47 12.51 -1.34 13.76
N GLU A 48 12.95 -0.87 14.93
CA GLU A 48 12.81 -1.60 16.20
C GLU A 48 11.34 -1.83 16.55
N LEU A 49 10.47 -0.85 16.26
CA LEU A 49 9.03 -0.99 16.49
C LEU A 49 8.41 -2.04 15.55
N TYR A 50 8.86 -2.10 14.30
CA TYR A 50 8.45 -3.17 13.38
C TYR A 50 8.95 -4.54 13.83
N SER A 51 10.23 -4.66 14.19
CA SER A 51 10.82 -5.92 14.71
C SER A 51 10.12 -6.40 15.97
N ALA A 52 9.81 -5.49 16.90
CA ALA A 52 9.08 -5.82 18.13
C ALA A 52 7.67 -6.38 17.85
N ASN A 53 7.09 -6.08 16.69
CA ASN A 53 5.80 -6.61 16.23
C ASN A 53 5.93 -7.83 15.30
N GLY A 54 7.13 -8.41 15.19
CA GLY A 54 7.39 -9.64 14.45
C GLY A 54 7.79 -9.46 12.98
N ALA A 55 8.11 -8.23 12.55
CA ALA A 55 8.64 -8.01 11.20
C ALA A 55 10.11 -8.42 11.09
N GLU A 56 10.47 -8.97 9.92
CA GLU A 56 11.86 -9.14 9.49
C GLU A 56 12.32 -7.86 8.78
N ILE A 57 13.30 -7.16 9.33
CA ILE A 57 13.89 -5.96 8.70
C ILE A 57 14.95 -6.40 7.70
N VAL A 58 14.83 -5.95 6.46
CA VAL A 58 15.75 -6.30 5.38
C VAL A 58 16.35 -5.08 4.70
N ASP A 59 17.54 -5.24 4.13
CA ASP A 59 18.27 -4.14 3.49
C ASP A 59 17.91 -4.02 2.00
N GLY A 60 17.36 -2.86 1.65
CA GLY A 60 17.07 -2.46 0.29
C GLY A 60 15.87 -3.15 -0.37
N PRO A 61 15.36 -2.59 -1.48
CA PRO A 61 14.16 -3.07 -2.13
C PRO A 61 14.36 -4.46 -2.76
N ALA A 62 15.55 -4.79 -3.23
CA ALA A 62 15.82 -6.09 -3.86
C ALA A 62 15.49 -7.28 -2.93
N ALA A 63 15.75 -7.15 -1.62
CA ALA A 63 15.43 -8.20 -0.66
C ALA A 63 13.91 -8.39 -0.49
N ILE A 64 13.14 -7.30 -0.52
CA ILE A 64 11.67 -7.31 -0.46
C ILE A 64 11.11 -7.93 -1.74
N PHE A 65 11.42 -7.31 -2.88
CA PHE A 65 10.86 -7.71 -4.17
C PHE A 65 11.30 -9.13 -4.57
N GLY A 66 12.49 -9.58 -4.15
CA GLY A 66 13.00 -10.94 -4.41
C GLY A 66 12.32 -12.04 -3.60
N GLN A 67 11.61 -11.72 -2.52
CA GLN A 67 11.04 -12.72 -1.60
C GLN A 67 9.52 -12.61 -1.45
N ALA A 68 8.97 -11.40 -1.44
CA ALA A 68 7.56 -11.17 -1.17
C ALA A 68 6.65 -11.74 -2.27
N GLU A 69 5.55 -12.36 -1.84
CA GLU A 69 4.44 -12.80 -2.70
C GLU A 69 3.41 -11.69 -2.85
N LEU A 70 3.18 -10.92 -1.77
CA LEU A 70 2.33 -9.73 -1.74
C LEU A 70 3.20 -8.52 -1.38
N ILE A 71 3.30 -7.55 -2.28
CA ILE A 71 3.96 -6.26 -2.03
C ILE A 71 2.88 -5.22 -1.74
N VAL A 72 3.02 -4.50 -0.63
CA VAL A 72 2.09 -3.45 -0.21
C VAL A 72 2.83 -2.11 -0.24
N LYS A 73 2.33 -1.16 -1.03
CA LYS A 73 2.91 0.18 -1.22
C LYS A 73 1.83 1.26 -1.13
N ALA A 74 2.27 2.49 -0.86
CA ALA A 74 1.46 3.69 -0.91
C ALA A 74 1.45 4.29 -2.32
N LYS A 75 2.54 4.18 -3.09
CA LYS A 75 2.62 4.76 -4.44
C LYS A 75 2.91 3.72 -5.51
N GLU A 76 2.58 4.09 -6.74
CA GLU A 76 2.89 3.32 -7.93
C GLU A 76 4.40 3.03 -8.02
N PRO A 77 4.81 1.84 -8.53
CA PRO A 77 6.22 1.55 -8.72
C PRO A 77 6.85 2.52 -9.72
N LEU A 78 7.99 3.10 -9.36
CA LEU A 78 8.74 3.96 -10.26
C LEU A 78 9.67 3.15 -11.16
N ALA A 79 10.25 3.79 -12.18
CA ALA A 79 11.13 3.15 -13.16
C ALA A 79 12.29 2.34 -12.54
N ALA A 80 12.82 2.79 -11.40
CA ALA A 80 13.88 2.10 -10.67
C ALA A 80 13.42 0.77 -10.02
N GLU A 81 12.12 0.62 -9.75
CA GLU A 81 11.53 -0.58 -9.14
C GLU A 81 11.05 -1.58 -10.18
N TRP A 82 10.81 -1.17 -11.44
CA TRP A 82 10.29 -2.07 -12.48
C TRP A 82 11.12 -3.34 -12.70
N PRO A 83 12.47 -3.28 -12.75
CA PRO A 83 13.30 -4.49 -12.91
C PRO A 83 13.22 -5.46 -11.73
N LEU A 84 12.71 -5.01 -10.57
CA LEU A 84 12.57 -5.83 -9.38
C LEU A 84 11.23 -6.60 -9.35
N LEU A 85 10.25 -6.19 -10.16
CA LEU A 85 8.96 -6.87 -10.26
C LEU A 85 9.12 -8.27 -10.84
N ARG A 86 8.42 -9.25 -10.26
CA ARG A 86 8.49 -10.65 -10.68
C ARG A 86 7.12 -11.18 -11.09
N PRO A 87 7.07 -12.18 -11.99
CA PRO A 87 5.85 -12.91 -12.27
C PRO A 87 5.24 -13.50 -10.99
N ARG A 88 3.90 -13.60 -10.95
CA ARG A 88 3.12 -14.18 -9.85
C ARG A 88 3.19 -13.42 -8.52
N GLN A 89 3.72 -12.19 -8.51
CA GLN A 89 3.56 -11.28 -7.38
C GLN A 89 2.23 -10.55 -7.43
N ILE A 90 1.68 -10.30 -6.25
CA ILE A 90 0.56 -9.41 -6.06
C ILE A 90 1.13 -8.07 -5.62
N LEU A 91 0.81 -7.01 -6.35
CA LEU A 91 1.17 -5.64 -5.98
C LEU A 91 -0.10 -4.89 -5.58
N PHE A 92 -0.21 -4.54 -4.31
CA PHE A 92 -1.30 -3.76 -3.74
C PHE A 92 -0.82 -2.33 -3.51
N THR A 93 -1.22 -1.40 -4.37
CA THR A 93 -0.83 0.01 -4.32
C THR A 93 -1.77 0.90 -5.13
N TYR A 94 -1.63 2.21 -5.02
CA TYR A 94 -2.34 3.18 -5.84
C TYR A 94 -1.59 3.51 -7.13
N PHE A 95 -2.15 3.08 -8.26
CA PHE A 95 -1.58 3.36 -9.58
C PHE A 95 -1.95 4.71 -10.19
N HIS A 96 -3.05 5.33 -9.75
CA HIS A 96 -3.55 6.61 -10.29
C HIS A 96 -3.74 6.61 -11.82
N PHE A 97 -4.15 5.48 -12.39
CA PHE A 97 -4.31 5.27 -13.82
C PHE A 97 -5.25 6.26 -14.51
N ALA A 98 -6.32 6.69 -13.83
CA ALA A 98 -7.26 7.69 -14.30
C ALA A 98 -7.18 8.93 -13.40
N ALA A 99 -6.07 9.66 -13.46
CA ALA A 99 -5.89 10.89 -12.70
C ALA A 99 -6.79 12.01 -13.26
N SER A 100 -8.05 12.01 -12.85
CA SER A 100 -8.99 13.12 -13.02
C SER A 100 -9.68 13.35 -11.69
N ALA A 101 -8.98 14.01 -10.78
CA ALA A 101 -9.57 14.56 -9.57
C ALA A 101 -9.10 16.01 -9.46
N ASP A 102 -10.04 16.95 -9.58
CA ASP A 102 -9.76 18.38 -9.41
C ASP A 102 -9.32 18.71 -7.96
N LEU A 103 -9.73 17.86 -7.00
CA LEU A 103 -9.40 17.96 -5.59
C LEU A 103 -9.52 16.60 -4.89
N GLU A 104 -8.46 16.14 -4.23
CA GLU A 104 -8.48 14.99 -3.34
C GLU A 104 -8.39 15.45 -1.87
N ILE A 105 -9.41 15.16 -1.06
CA ILE A 105 -9.40 15.42 0.38
C ILE A 105 -9.17 14.09 1.12
N GLY A 106 -7.94 13.87 1.58
CA GLY A 106 -7.63 12.79 2.52
C GLY A 106 -7.96 13.21 3.95
N ALA A 107 -9.11 12.83 4.48
CA ALA A 107 -9.49 13.10 5.87
C ALA A 107 -9.45 11.83 6.72
N VAL A 108 -8.87 11.93 7.92
CA VAL A 108 -8.94 10.89 8.95
C VAL A 108 -9.94 11.38 9.99
N LEU A 109 -11.04 10.67 10.18
CA LEU A 109 -11.92 10.95 11.29
C LEU A 109 -11.28 10.41 12.56
N ILE A 110 -10.82 11.30 13.43
CA ILE A 110 -10.48 10.97 14.81
C ILE A 110 -11.76 11.19 15.62
N GLU A 111 -12.27 10.14 16.26
CA GLU A 111 -13.47 10.21 17.09
C GLU A 111 -13.30 11.26 18.20
N GLY A 112 -14.26 12.20 18.32
CA GLY A 112 -14.20 13.31 19.27
C GLY A 112 -13.41 14.55 18.83
N ALA A 113 -12.81 14.55 17.63
CA ALA A 113 -12.10 15.71 17.09
C ALA A 113 -13.02 16.65 16.29
N ARG A 114 -12.63 17.93 16.17
CA ARG A 114 -13.32 18.92 15.32
C ARG A 114 -13.36 18.46 13.86
N ALA A 115 -14.34 18.96 13.12
CA ALA A 115 -14.48 18.72 11.68
C ALA A 115 -13.16 19.04 10.93
N PRO A 116 -12.86 18.35 9.81
CA PRO A 116 -11.65 18.59 9.03
C PRO A 116 -11.54 20.07 8.64
N VAL A 117 -10.42 20.71 8.98
CA VAL A 117 -10.09 22.07 8.55
C VAL A 117 -9.08 21.99 7.43
N LEU A 118 -9.24 22.82 6.40
CA LEU A 118 -8.28 22.91 5.30
C LEU A 118 -6.93 23.40 5.85
N VAL A 119 -5.87 22.63 5.62
CA VAL A 119 -4.49 22.97 6.02
C VAL A 119 -3.77 23.56 4.82
N SER A 120 -3.28 24.81 4.93
CA SER A 120 -2.50 25.45 3.87
C SER A 120 -1.04 25.00 3.87
N ARG A 121 -0.30 25.30 2.80
CA ARG A 121 1.15 25.04 2.75
C ARG A 121 1.94 25.81 3.81
N GLU A 122 1.48 26.99 4.24
CA GLU A 122 2.12 27.73 5.33
C GLU A 122 1.89 27.05 6.68
N ASP A 123 0.67 26.52 6.92
CA ASP A 123 0.37 25.76 8.14
C ASP A 123 1.24 24.49 8.25
N LEU A 124 1.54 23.84 7.12
CA LEU A 124 2.43 22.67 7.09
C LEU A 124 3.83 22.99 7.61
N LYS A 125 4.34 24.22 7.41
CA LYS A 125 5.65 24.64 7.91
C LYS A 125 5.68 24.77 9.44
N LEU A 126 4.53 24.97 10.07
CA LEU A 126 4.39 25.07 11.53
C LEU A 126 4.23 23.69 12.18
N MET A 127 3.90 22.66 11.41
CA MET A 127 3.73 21.30 11.92
C MET A 127 5.07 20.67 12.30
N LYS A 128 5.04 19.79 13.30
CA LYS A 128 6.20 18.94 13.61
C LYS A 128 6.54 18.11 12.36
N PRO A 129 7.83 18.02 11.96
CA PRO A 129 8.25 17.19 10.84
C PRO A 129 7.70 15.75 10.96
N GLY A 130 7.27 15.17 9.84
CA GLY A 130 6.69 13.82 9.80
C GLY A 130 5.22 13.71 10.25
N THR A 131 4.59 14.79 10.74
CA THR A 131 3.18 14.75 11.17
C THR A 131 2.25 14.25 10.06
N VAL A 132 2.39 14.82 8.85
CA VAL A 132 1.54 14.46 7.70
C VAL A 132 1.76 13.01 7.27
N GLY A 133 3.02 12.58 7.15
CA GLY A 133 3.38 11.20 6.82
C GLY A 133 2.76 10.22 7.82
N ARG A 134 2.91 10.51 9.12
CA ARG A 134 2.34 9.70 10.19
C ARG A 134 0.82 9.60 10.11
N THR A 135 0.10 10.73 10.18
CA THR A 135 -1.36 10.70 10.23
C THR A 135 -1.96 10.07 8.97
N SER A 136 -1.37 10.35 7.81
CA SER A 136 -1.82 9.79 6.52
C SER A 136 -1.51 8.30 6.39
N SER A 137 -0.37 7.82 6.88
CA SER A 137 -0.06 6.38 6.96
C SER A 137 -1.07 5.65 7.82
N TYR A 138 -1.45 6.21 8.96
CA TYR A 138 -2.46 5.59 9.82
C TYR A 138 -3.83 5.52 9.14
N ALA A 139 -4.26 6.60 8.49
CA ALA A 139 -5.50 6.62 7.72
C ALA A 139 -5.51 5.57 6.62
N LEU A 140 -4.46 5.60 5.80
CA LEU A 140 -4.27 4.72 4.67
C LEU A 140 -4.33 3.26 5.14
N CYS A 141 -3.47 2.91 6.10
CA CYS A 141 -3.35 1.54 6.56
C CYS A 141 -4.64 1.04 7.22
N ASN A 142 -5.34 1.87 8.01
CA ASN A 142 -6.59 1.44 8.63
C ASN A 142 -7.67 1.11 7.60
N VAL A 143 -7.72 1.83 6.48
CA VAL A 143 -8.68 1.58 5.39
C VAL A 143 -8.25 0.40 4.51
N THR A 144 -6.96 0.25 4.24
CA THR A 144 -6.46 -0.75 3.27
C THR A 144 -6.12 -2.09 3.89
N PHE A 145 -5.73 -2.14 5.17
CA PHE A 145 -5.26 -3.35 5.83
C PHE A 145 -6.26 -4.52 5.79
N PRO A 146 -7.59 -4.33 5.94
CA PRO A 146 -8.55 -5.43 5.80
C PRO A 146 -8.42 -6.19 4.47
N TYR A 147 -8.12 -5.49 3.36
CA TYR A 147 -7.91 -6.11 2.05
C TYR A 147 -6.57 -6.83 1.97
N VAL A 148 -5.51 -6.24 2.53
CA VAL A 148 -4.19 -6.89 2.62
C VAL A 148 -4.29 -8.20 3.40
N LEU A 149 -4.96 -8.19 4.56
CA LEU A 149 -5.18 -9.37 5.38
C LEU A 149 -6.04 -10.41 4.64
N LYS A 150 -7.07 -9.98 3.91
CA LYS A 150 -7.93 -10.85 3.09
C LYS A 150 -7.12 -11.58 2.01
N ILE A 151 -6.31 -10.84 1.24
CA ILE A 151 -5.40 -11.42 0.25
C ILE A 151 -4.41 -12.37 0.93
N ALA A 152 -3.83 -11.97 2.07
CA ALA A 152 -2.84 -12.78 2.75
C ALA A 152 -3.39 -14.14 3.18
N LYS A 153 -4.61 -14.15 3.74
CA LYS A 153 -5.29 -15.36 4.22
C LYS A 153 -5.75 -16.29 3.10
N ARG A 154 -6.23 -15.74 1.99
CA ARG A 154 -6.98 -16.50 0.97
C ARG A 154 -6.29 -16.59 -0.40
N GLY A 155 -5.30 -15.74 -0.66
CA GLY A 155 -4.82 -15.46 -2.01
C GLY A 155 -5.79 -14.56 -2.79
N LEU A 156 -5.31 -13.97 -3.89
CA LEU A 156 -6.09 -13.01 -4.69
C LEU A 156 -7.37 -13.62 -5.26
N ALA A 157 -7.25 -14.76 -5.94
CA ALA A 157 -8.38 -15.42 -6.60
C ALA A 157 -9.56 -15.67 -5.64
N ALA A 158 -9.28 -16.36 -4.52
CA ALA A 158 -10.31 -16.66 -3.52
C ALA A 158 -10.77 -15.41 -2.74
N ALA A 159 -9.93 -14.37 -2.60
CA ALA A 159 -10.35 -13.10 -2.01
C ALA A 159 -11.37 -12.35 -2.89
N CYS A 160 -11.34 -12.58 -4.20
CA CYS A 160 -12.24 -11.96 -5.18
C CYS A 160 -13.53 -12.78 -5.43
N THR A 161 -13.53 -14.10 -5.20
CA THR A 161 -14.69 -14.97 -5.50
C THR A 161 -15.98 -14.52 -4.81
N ASP A 162 -15.90 -14.12 -3.54
CA ASP A 162 -17.10 -13.76 -2.74
C ASP A 162 -17.34 -12.24 -2.65
N ASP A 163 -16.57 -11.45 -3.41
CA ASP A 163 -16.56 -9.99 -3.29
C ASP A 163 -16.33 -9.35 -4.65
N THR A 164 -17.44 -9.13 -5.35
CA THR A 164 -17.47 -8.56 -6.70
C THR A 164 -16.87 -7.14 -6.72
N GLY A 165 -17.06 -6.36 -5.65
CA GLY A 165 -16.45 -5.04 -5.51
C GLY A 165 -14.91 -5.14 -5.49
N PHE A 166 -14.38 -6.09 -4.72
CA PHE A 166 -12.95 -6.33 -4.68
C PHE A 166 -12.39 -6.90 -5.98
N ALA A 167 -13.14 -7.78 -6.66
CA ALA A 167 -12.78 -8.27 -7.99
C ALA A 167 -12.63 -7.14 -9.02
N HIS A 168 -13.52 -6.14 -8.97
CA HIS A 168 -13.45 -4.96 -9.86
C HIS A 168 -12.25 -4.04 -9.57
N ALA A 169 -11.68 -4.12 -8.37
CA ALA A 169 -10.47 -3.36 -8.00
C ALA A 169 -9.18 -3.94 -8.61
N VAL A 170 -9.22 -5.15 -9.17
CA VAL A 170 -8.07 -5.75 -9.85
C VAL A 170 -7.88 -5.06 -11.20
N ASN A 171 -6.82 -4.24 -11.31
CA ASN A 171 -6.51 -3.51 -12.54
C ASN A 171 -5.90 -4.40 -13.62
N MET A 172 -5.05 -5.34 -13.22
CA MET A 172 -4.38 -6.27 -14.14
C MET A 172 -4.24 -7.65 -13.52
N HIS A 173 -4.37 -8.69 -14.34
CA HIS A 173 -4.15 -10.09 -13.95
C HIS A 173 -3.61 -10.89 -15.15
N GLY A 174 -2.60 -11.73 -14.93
CA GLY A 174 -2.04 -12.60 -15.98
C GLY A 174 -1.50 -11.85 -17.21
N GLY A 175 -1.03 -10.61 -17.05
CA GLY A 175 -0.56 -9.76 -18.15
C GLY A 175 -1.68 -9.06 -18.93
N ARG A 176 -2.92 -9.12 -18.45
CA ARG A 176 -4.11 -8.54 -19.10
C ARG A 176 -4.71 -7.45 -18.23
N VAL A 177 -5.29 -6.42 -18.86
CA VAL A 177 -6.00 -5.35 -18.15
C VAL A 177 -7.41 -5.83 -17.84
N THR A 178 -7.75 -5.85 -16.55
CA THR A 178 -9.02 -6.38 -16.03
C THR A 178 -9.96 -5.33 -15.48
N ASN A 179 -9.51 -4.08 -15.38
CA ASN A 179 -10.36 -2.94 -15.06
C ASN A 179 -10.72 -2.18 -16.33
N ARG A 180 -12.03 -1.98 -16.56
CA ARG A 180 -12.57 -1.37 -17.77
C ARG A 180 -12.13 0.09 -17.94
N ALA A 181 -12.19 0.88 -16.88
CA ALA A 181 -11.81 2.30 -16.92
C ALA A 181 -10.32 2.47 -17.24
N VAL A 182 -9.46 1.59 -16.72
CA VAL A 182 -8.02 1.59 -17.05
C VAL A 182 -7.81 1.23 -18.53
N ALA A 183 -8.47 0.18 -19.01
CA ALA A 183 -8.36 -0.24 -20.41
C ALA A 183 -8.79 0.88 -21.37
N GLU A 184 -9.91 1.55 -21.08
CA GLU A 184 -10.41 2.68 -21.86
C GLU A 184 -9.44 3.88 -21.81
N THR A 185 -8.94 4.23 -20.62
CA THR A 185 -8.01 5.37 -20.43
C THR A 185 -6.74 5.23 -21.26
N PHE A 186 -6.19 4.01 -21.36
CA PHE A 186 -4.94 3.75 -22.09
C PHE A 186 -5.14 3.12 -23.46
N ASN A 187 -6.39 3.03 -23.95
CA ASN A 187 -6.73 2.37 -25.21
C ASN A 187 -6.15 0.94 -25.33
N MET A 188 -6.27 0.16 -24.25
CA MET A 188 -5.77 -1.21 -24.16
C MET A 188 -6.92 -2.24 -24.22
N PRO A 189 -6.66 -3.50 -24.63
CA PRO A 189 -7.66 -4.56 -24.58
C PRO A 189 -8.15 -4.82 -23.15
N PHE A 190 -9.48 -4.85 -22.97
CA PHE A 190 -10.13 -5.23 -21.72
C PHE A 190 -10.47 -6.72 -21.71
N GLU A 191 -10.08 -7.43 -20.65
CA GLU A 191 -10.56 -8.78 -20.37
C GLU A 191 -11.06 -8.86 -18.93
N ALA A 192 -12.32 -9.24 -18.71
CA ALA A 192 -12.89 -9.32 -17.37
C ALA A 192 -12.06 -10.24 -16.46
N PHE A 193 -11.83 -9.80 -15.22
CA PHE A 193 -11.12 -10.61 -14.23
C PHE A 193 -11.82 -11.96 -14.04
N ARG A 194 -11.05 -13.04 -14.20
CA ARG A 194 -11.48 -14.41 -13.89
C ARG A 194 -10.47 -14.98 -12.87
N PRO A 195 -10.90 -15.24 -11.62
CA PRO A 195 -10.03 -15.77 -10.58
C PRO A 195 -9.49 -17.18 -10.91
#